data_AF-A0A847S0T8-F1
#
_entry.id   AF-A0A847S0T8-F1
#
_cell.length_a   1.000
_cell.length_b   1.000
_cell.length_c   1.000
_cell.angle_alpha   90.00
_cell.angle_beta   90.00
_cell.angle_gamma   90.00
#
_symmetry.space_group_name_H-M   'P 1'
#
loop_
_entity.id
_entity.type
_entity.pdbx_description
1 polymer ?
#
loop_
_entity_poly.entity_id
_entity_poly.type
_entity_poly.pdbx_seq_one_letter_code
_entity_poly.pdbx_strand_id
1 'polypeptide(L)'
;MLNFKLLIRVLFFCCCLHLLHACKKIEDPATKQKTLFFIDYRHLAGGSDGIAVMELDPESPDFGKILHRTELGKGVLPHHLYFNRDEKKLYTTALGGSYLYELKMEWNHEGYPVIYEANPVNTGGNTVGEDIFFTRNGQYWVTFMGGKGGVRDGSVGVFDAHNNQLIKTISSSIDEHPDKFIMYPHGISIFEDKNLAMVTSTIHPDLTSGIGNTCTLIDMNTYNIIKTYRVADSATDLSSPVEVLLLRNEYPRYALANTMIGGDIWMAAFNDEARQYSEFKRVLKGANQGLGWALEFYIADDKLLYVSFGQPGKILVFDLNYLPELRQVRTLPADKGAHHMAFFKTRSGRSVVAVQNNLLNLPNLNAGTIDVVDINTGEKLGTVDMRNKYQLLPESIEGTLGKAHYMHH
;
A
#
# COMPACT_ATOMS: atom_id res chain seq x y z
N MET A 1 24.69 69.66 5.79
CA MET A 1 25.61 68.56 5.42
C MET A 1 25.27 67.35 6.28
N LEU A 2 24.44 66.44 5.75
CA LEU A 2 24.04 65.21 6.44
C LEU A 2 25.24 64.27 6.48
N ASN A 3 25.51 63.69 7.65
CA ASN A 3 26.78 63.06 8.00
C ASN A 3 26.98 61.74 7.22
N PHE A 4 27.76 61.79 6.13
CA PHE A 4 28.01 60.69 5.20
C PHE A 4 28.53 59.41 5.89
N LYS A 5 29.16 59.54 7.07
CA LYS A 5 29.61 58.42 7.91
C LYS A 5 28.47 57.62 8.56
N LEU A 6 27.29 58.24 8.79
CA LEU A 6 26.14 57.55 9.38
C LEU A 6 25.41 56.71 8.32
N LEU A 7 25.32 57.19 7.08
CA LEU A 7 24.68 56.48 5.98
C LEU A 7 25.41 55.17 5.62
N ILE A 8 26.75 55.18 5.63
CA ILE A 8 27.57 53.99 5.38
C ILE A 8 27.41 52.95 6.50
N ARG A 9 27.31 53.37 7.77
CA ARG A 9 27.10 52.44 8.89
C ARG A 9 25.72 51.78 8.87
N VAL A 10 24.68 52.51 8.45
CA VAL A 10 23.32 51.95 8.30
C VAL A 10 23.24 50.99 7.10
N LEU A 11 23.89 51.29 5.97
CA LEU A 11 23.93 50.37 4.83
C LEU A 11 24.70 49.08 5.13
N PHE A 12 25.80 49.14 5.88
CA PHE A 12 26.55 47.96 6.28
C PHE A 12 25.75 47.08 7.26
N PHE A 13 24.99 47.69 8.17
CA PHE A 13 24.13 46.96 9.11
C PHE A 13 22.94 46.29 8.41
N CYS A 14 22.32 46.95 7.41
CA CYS A 14 21.26 46.36 6.58
C CYS A 14 21.77 45.23 5.67
N CYS A 15 22.98 45.34 5.10
CA CYS A 15 23.58 44.23 4.32
C CYS A 15 23.90 43.02 5.20
N CYS A 16 24.38 43.22 6.42
CA CYS A 16 24.62 42.11 7.36
C CYS A 16 23.31 41.47 7.86
N LEU A 17 22.22 42.23 8.05
CA LEU A 17 20.91 41.66 8.38
C LEU A 17 20.28 40.88 7.22
N HIS A 18 20.49 41.29 5.97
CA HIS A 18 20.02 40.54 4.81
C HIS A 18 20.87 39.28 4.51
N LEU A 19 22.17 39.30 4.82
CA LEU A 19 23.01 38.10 4.74
C LEU A 19 22.69 37.07 5.84
N LEU A 20 22.21 37.50 7.01
CA LEU A 20 21.75 36.58 8.07
C LEU A 20 20.37 35.96 7.79
N HIS A 21 19.53 36.58 6.95
CA HIS A 21 18.25 36.01 6.52
C HIS A 21 18.34 35.13 5.25
N ALA A 22 19.46 35.16 4.54
CA ALA A 22 19.69 34.34 3.35
C ALA A 22 20.44 33.03 3.65
N CYS A 23 20.60 32.66 4.91
CA CYS A 23 21.04 31.32 5.28
C CYS A 23 19.85 30.38 5.12
N LYS A 24 19.68 29.77 3.94
CA LYS A 24 18.84 28.58 3.79
C LYS A 24 19.24 27.65 4.93
N LYS A 25 18.33 27.35 5.86
CA LYS A 25 18.54 26.27 6.83
C LYS A 25 18.94 25.04 6.00
N ILE A 26 20.21 24.66 6.06
CA ILE A 26 20.65 23.39 5.53
C ILE A 26 19.92 22.37 6.38
N GLU A 27 18.97 21.71 5.74
CA GLU A 27 18.17 20.72 6.40
C GLU A 27 19.06 19.55 6.81
N ASP A 28 18.88 19.07 8.03
CA ASP A 28 19.55 17.87 8.50
C ASP A 28 19.13 16.70 7.60
N PRO A 29 20.08 16.01 6.93
CA PRO A 29 19.79 14.85 6.10
C PRO A 29 18.88 13.84 6.81
N ALA A 30 19.07 13.61 8.12
CA ALA A 30 18.26 12.64 8.87
C ALA A 30 16.78 13.04 9.01
N THR A 31 16.45 14.34 8.93
CA THR A 31 15.07 14.83 8.95
C THR A 31 14.44 14.73 7.57
N LYS A 32 15.19 15.11 6.52
CA LYS A 32 14.76 14.99 5.12
C LYS A 32 14.38 13.55 4.77
N GLN A 33 15.18 12.57 5.21
CA GLN A 33 14.96 11.15 4.93
C GLN A 33 13.60 10.63 5.40
N LYS A 34 13.03 11.19 6.48
CA LYS A 34 11.77 10.73 7.07
C LYS A 34 10.52 11.13 6.28
N THR A 35 10.69 12.01 5.30
CA THR A 35 9.59 12.56 4.50
C THR A 35 9.76 12.24 3.01
N LEU A 36 10.75 11.40 2.67
CA LEU A 36 10.95 10.87 1.33
C LEU A 36 10.23 9.52 1.15
N PHE A 37 9.59 9.37 0.01
CA PHE A 37 8.78 8.20 -0.34
C PHE A 37 9.16 7.64 -1.71
N PHE A 38 9.14 6.32 -1.81
CA PHE A 38 9.09 5.62 -3.09
C PHE A 38 7.65 5.64 -3.60
N ILE A 39 7.49 5.99 -4.88
CA ILE A 39 6.20 6.06 -5.56
C ILE A 39 6.31 5.22 -6.84
N ASP A 40 5.63 4.07 -6.86
CA ASP A 40 5.39 3.36 -8.12
C ASP A 40 4.56 4.25 -9.02
N TYR A 41 4.88 4.31 -10.31
CA TYR A 41 4.16 5.14 -11.25
C TYR A 41 3.97 4.49 -12.61
N ARG A 42 2.86 4.87 -13.25
CA ARG A 42 2.58 4.62 -14.66
C ARG A 42 2.76 5.87 -15.49
N HIS A 43 3.34 5.73 -16.68
CA HIS A 43 3.50 6.84 -17.61
C HIS A 43 2.27 7.05 -18.50
N LEU A 44 1.71 8.26 -18.55
CA LEU A 44 0.48 8.52 -19.32
C LEU A 44 0.71 8.67 -20.84
N ALA A 45 1.86 9.20 -21.24
CA ALA A 45 2.20 9.40 -22.66
C ALA A 45 3.00 8.24 -23.30
N GLY A 46 2.86 7.00 -22.79
CA GLY A 46 3.51 5.82 -23.38
C GLY A 46 5.04 5.72 -23.19
N GLY A 47 5.57 6.44 -22.20
CA GLY A 47 6.93 6.27 -21.68
C GLY A 47 7.06 5.04 -20.78
N SER A 48 8.23 4.86 -20.16
CA SER A 48 8.47 3.77 -19.22
C SER A 48 7.73 4.01 -17.91
N ASP A 49 7.13 2.95 -17.37
CA ASP A 49 6.67 2.90 -15.98
C ASP A 49 7.88 2.73 -15.06
N GLY A 50 7.72 3.00 -13.77
CA GLY A 50 8.81 2.82 -12.83
C GLY A 50 8.55 3.39 -11.46
N ILE A 51 9.62 3.84 -10.80
CA ILE A 51 9.60 4.24 -9.39
C ILE A 51 10.23 5.62 -9.25
N ALA A 52 9.58 6.50 -8.51
CA ALA A 52 10.08 7.83 -8.19
C ALA A 52 10.39 7.95 -6.71
N VAL A 53 11.43 8.72 -6.36
CA VAL A 53 11.68 9.18 -4.99
C VAL A 53 11.16 10.61 -4.88
N MET A 54 10.25 10.84 -3.95
CA MET A 54 9.53 12.11 -3.81
C MET A 54 9.53 12.62 -2.37
N GLU A 55 9.67 13.94 -2.20
CA GLU A 55 9.43 14.63 -0.94
C GLU A 55 7.94 14.91 -0.76
N LEU A 56 7.35 14.41 0.32
CA LEU A 56 5.92 14.56 0.61
C LEU A 56 5.61 15.40 1.85
N ASP A 57 6.60 15.98 2.53
CA ASP A 57 6.30 16.95 3.59
C ASP A 57 5.80 18.28 2.99
N PRO A 58 4.55 18.71 3.26
CA PRO A 58 4.03 20.01 2.80
C PRO A 58 4.78 21.22 3.37
N GLU A 59 5.56 21.04 4.44
CA GLU A 59 6.42 22.08 5.02
C GLU A 59 7.79 22.17 4.32
N SER A 60 8.08 21.27 3.39
CA SER A 60 9.31 21.25 2.61
C SER A 60 9.28 22.23 1.42
N PRO A 61 10.38 22.95 1.13
CA PRO A 61 10.52 23.68 -0.13
C PRO A 61 10.58 22.76 -1.37
N ASP A 62 10.76 21.46 -1.16
CA ASP A 62 10.80 20.43 -2.19
C ASP A 62 9.50 19.60 -2.25
N PHE A 63 8.44 20.01 -1.54
CA PHE A 63 7.15 19.31 -1.55
C PHE A 63 6.67 18.98 -2.97
N GLY A 64 6.42 17.69 -3.21
CA GLY A 64 5.97 17.14 -4.48
C GLY A 64 7.01 17.20 -5.60
N LYS A 65 8.31 17.35 -5.29
CA LYS A 65 9.40 17.20 -6.27
C LYS A 65 9.86 15.76 -6.35
N ILE A 66 10.00 15.28 -7.59
CA ILE A 66 10.70 14.03 -7.87
C ILE A 66 12.21 14.29 -7.77
N LEU A 67 12.87 13.65 -6.82
CA LEU A 67 14.32 13.74 -6.59
C LEU A 67 15.09 12.70 -7.40
N HIS A 68 14.49 11.53 -7.62
CA HIS A 68 15.07 10.47 -8.42
C HIS A 68 13.99 9.67 -9.15
N ARG A 69 14.33 9.11 -10.32
CA ARG A 69 13.47 8.18 -11.06
C ARG A 69 14.28 6.99 -11.55
N THR A 70 13.67 5.83 -11.43
CA THR A 70 14.14 4.58 -12.03
C THR A 70 13.05 4.09 -12.97
N GLU A 71 13.42 3.83 -14.21
CA GLU A 71 12.51 3.26 -15.20
C GLU A 71 12.61 1.74 -15.15
N LEU A 72 11.48 1.04 -15.09
CA LEU A 72 11.40 -0.42 -15.15
C LEU A 72 11.08 -0.93 -16.56
N GLY A 73 10.39 -0.11 -17.34
CA GLY A 73 10.03 -0.41 -18.73
C GLY A 73 8.58 -0.06 -19.05
N LYS A 74 8.24 -0.13 -20.34
CA LYS A 74 6.87 0.17 -20.80
C LYS A 74 5.92 -0.97 -20.46
N GLY A 75 4.78 -0.65 -19.84
CA GLY A 75 3.76 -1.64 -19.51
C GLY A 75 4.17 -2.61 -18.40
N VAL A 76 5.21 -2.27 -17.62
CA VAL A 76 5.59 -3.05 -16.44
C VAL A 76 4.52 -2.90 -15.37
N LEU A 77 3.97 -1.68 -15.20
CA LEU A 77 2.91 -1.39 -14.22
C LEU A 77 3.30 -1.87 -12.81
N PRO A 78 4.36 -1.32 -12.20
CA PRO A 78 4.67 -1.60 -10.81
C PRO A 78 3.48 -1.21 -9.93
N HIS A 79 3.15 -2.04 -8.95
CA HIS A 79 1.90 -1.93 -8.21
C HIS A 79 2.10 -1.80 -6.71
N HIS A 80 2.78 -2.72 -6.03
CA HIS A 80 3.03 -2.60 -4.58
C HIS A 80 4.51 -2.58 -4.24
N LEU A 81 4.89 -1.73 -3.28
CA LEU A 81 6.24 -1.63 -2.73
C LEU A 81 6.31 -2.20 -1.32
N TYR A 82 7.33 -3.03 -1.06
CA TYR A 82 7.55 -3.58 0.28
C TYR A 82 9.01 -3.66 0.65
N PHE A 83 9.32 -3.24 1.87
CA PHE A 83 10.55 -3.65 2.53
C PHE A 83 10.42 -5.06 3.12
N ASN A 84 11.51 -5.82 3.02
CA ASN A 84 11.63 -7.03 3.84
C ASN A 84 11.69 -6.68 5.33
N ARG A 85 11.57 -7.71 6.18
CA ARG A 85 11.41 -7.53 7.63
C ARG A 85 12.51 -6.71 8.32
N ASP A 86 13.76 -6.82 7.86
CA ASP A 86 14.89 -6.06 8.42
C ASP A 86 15.21 -4.78 7.63
N GLU A 87 14.33 -4.41 6.70
CA GLU A 87 14.36 -3.15 5.91
C GLU A 87 15.63 -2.98 5.07
N LYS A 88 16.30 -4.09 4.75
CA LYS A 88 17.54 -4.08 3.93
C LYS A 88 17.29 -4.31 2.45
N LYS A 89 16.16 -4.91 2.10
CA LYS A 89 15.77 -5.21 0.72
C LYS A 89 14.42 -4.61 0.43
N LEU A 90 14.30 -3.96 -0.72
CA LEU A 90 13.07 -3.39 -1.23
C LEU A 90 12.60 -4.25 -2.41
N TYR A 91 11.30 -4.45 -2.52
CA TYR A 91 10.67 -5.19 -3.60
C TYR A 91 9.53 -4.36 -4.20
N THR A 92 9.29 -4.55 -5.48
CA THR A 92 8.05 -4.11 -6.13
C THR A 92 7.39 -5.29 -6.83
N THR A 93 6.08 -5.44 -6.64
CA THR A 93 5.25 -6.31 -7.48
C THR A 93 4.78 -5.55 -8.70
N ALA A 94 4.39 -6.27 -9.73
CA ALA A 94 4.00 -5.65 -11.00
C ALA A 94 2.88 -6.42 -11.67
N LEU A 95 2.00 -5.68 -12.34
CA LEU A 95 0.89 -6.26 -13.11
C LEU A 95 1.34 -6.74 -14.50
N GLY A 96 2.53 -6.32 -14.92
CA GLY A 96 3.19 -6.71 -16.16
C GLY A 96 4.69 -6.99 -15.97
N GLY A 97 5.38 -7.23 -17.09
CA GLY A 97 6.82 -7.49 -17.07
C GLY A 97 7.19 -8.79 -16.34
N SER A 98 8.06 -8.68 -15.33
CA SER A 98 8.54 -9.84 -14.55
C SER A 98 7.67 -10.17 -13.34
N TYR A 99 6.62 -9.39 -13.08
CA TYR A 99 5.65 -9.54 -11.98
C TYR A 99 6.20 -9.40 -10.54
N LEU A 100 7.51 -9.53 -10.33
CA LEU A 100 8.20 -9.30 -9.06
C LEU A 100 9.65 -8.89 -9.30
N TYR A 101 10.08 -7.82 -8.63
CA TYR A 101 11.45 -7.30 -8.69
C TYR A 101 12.02 -7.10 -7.29
N GLU A 102 13.29 -7.46 -7.10
CA GLU A 102 14.11 -6.94 -5.99
C GLU A 102 14.81 -5.65 -6.46
N LEU A 103 14.66 -4.59 -5.70
CA LEU A 103 15.23 -3.28 -5.99
C LEU A 103 16.50 -3.07 -5.18
N LYS A 104 17.60 -2.74 -5.86
CA LYS A 104 18.86 -2.39 -5.22
C LYS A 104 18.97 -0.88 -5.13
N MET A 105 19.22 -0.40 -3.91
CA MET A 105 19.29 1.03 -3.62
C MET A 105 20.54 1.40 -2.83
N GLU A 106 20.96 2.65 -2.98
CA GLU A 106 21.99 3.27 -2.16
C GLU A 106 21.60 4.70 -1.79
N TRP A 107 22.11 5.19 -0.66
CA TRP A 107 21.94 6.58 -0.27
C TRP A 107 23.01 7.43 -0.94
N ASN A 108 22.61 8.45 -1.69
CA ASN A 108 23.56 9.35 -2.32
C ASN A 108 24.06 10.43 -1.34
N HIS A 109 25.02 11.23 -1.81
CA HIS A 109 25.60 12.34 -1.02
C HIS A 109 24.63 13.52 -0.77
N GLU A 110 23.51 13.57 -1.49
CA GLU A 110 22.45 14.59 -1.35
C GLU A 110 21.36 14.18 -0.34
N GLY A 111 21.50 12.99 0.26
CA GLY A 111 20.65 12.50 1.34
C GLY A 111 19.33 11.88 0.91
N TYR A 112 19.21 11.36 -0.32
CA TYR A 112 18.07 10.57 -0.77
C TYR A 112 18.49 9.22 -1.38
N PRO A 113 17.61 8.19 -1.36
CA PRO A 113 17.95 6.91 -1.95
C PRO A 113 17.90 6.99 -3.49
N VAL A 114 18.75 6.20 -4.13
CA VAL A 114 18.82 6.01 -5.57
C VAL A 114 18.65 4.52 -5.83
N ILE A 115 17.69 4.14 -6.67
CA ILE A 115 17.53 2.75 -7.10
C ILE A 115 18.36 2.58 -8.37
N TYR A 116 19.48 1.87 -8.25
CA TYR A 116 20.43 1.70 -9.35
C TYR A 116 20.20 0.39 -10.14
N GLU A 117 19.43 -0.54 -9.61
CA GLU A 117 19.13 -1.81 -10.28
C GLU A 117 17.77 -2.37 -9.84
N ALA A 118 17.03 -2.97 -10.78
CA ALA A 118 15.81 -3.72 -10.53
C ALA A 118 15.98 -5.13 -11.09
N ASN A 119 16.08 -6.11 -10.19
CA ASN A 119 16.38 -7.50 -10.51
C ASN A 119 15.10 -8.33 -10.54
N PRO A 120 14.69 -8.88 -11.70
CA PRO A 120 13.57 -9.81 -11.77
C PRO A 120 13.76 -11.00 -10.83
N VAL A 121 12.71 -11.35 -10.09
CA VAL A 121 12.66 -12.59 -9.30
C VAL A 121 11.97 -13.67 -10.12
N ASN A 122 12.55 -14.87 -10.16
CA ASN A 122 11.93 -16.00 -10.85
C ASN A 122 10.68 -16.47 -10.08
N THR A 123 9.49 -16.12 -10.59
CA THR A 123 8.21 -16.51 -10.01
C THR A 123 7.80 -17.95 -10.27
N GLY A 124 8.63 -18.74 -10.98
CA GLY A 124 8.31 -20.11 -11.39
C GLY A 124 7.15 -20.18 -12.39
N GLY A 125 6.94 -19.11 -13.17
CA GLY A 125 5.85 -18.99 -14.13
C GLY A 125 4.51 -18.58 -13.51
N ASN A 126 4.49 -18.11 -12.26
CA ASN A 126 3.32 -17.45 -11.70
C ASN A 126 3.23 -16.00 -12.22
N THR A 127 2.04 -15.54 -12.58
CA THR A 127 1.84 -14.25 -13.26
C THR A 127 0.99 -13.28 -12.44
N VAL A 128 1.22 -11.97 -12.65
CA VAL A 128 0.50 -10.84 -12.04
C VAL A 128 0.63 -10.85 -10.52
N GLY A 129 1.74 -10.31 -10.01
CA GLY A 129 2.01 -10.25 -8.59
C GLY A 129 1.32 -9.06 -7.94
N GLU A 130 0.74 -9.26 -6.75
CA GLU A 130 0.04 -8.20 -6.00
C GLU A 130 0.74 -7.92 -4.66
N ASP A 131 0.40 -8.66 -3.61
CA ASP A 131 0.88 -8.36 -2.26
C ASP A 131 2.03 -9.26 -1.84
N ILE A 132 2.85 -8.74 -0.91
CA ILE A 132 3.93 -9.49 -0.27
C ILE A 132 3.77 -9.47 1.26
N PHE A 133 3.91 -10.65 1.88
CA PHE A 133 4.09 -10.76 3.33
C PHE A 133 5.44 -11.40 3.68
N PHE A 134 6.25 -10.72 4.51
CA PHE A 134 7.53 -11.22 5.03
C PHE A 134 7.40 -11.83 6.43
N THR A 135 7.84 -13.08 6.61
CA THR A 135 7.71 -13.85 7.86
C THR A 135 8.99 -13.85 8.70
N ARG A 136 8.90 -14.23 9.99
CA ARG A 136 10.05 -14.33 10.92
C ARG A 136 11.08 -15.37 10.51
N ASN A 137 10.65 -16.43 9.84
CA ASN A 137 11.51 -17.55 9.46
C ASN A 137 12.31 -17.30 8.17
N GLY A 138 12.40 -16.06 7.69
CA GLY A 138 13.18 -15.71 6.51
C GLY A 138 12.49 -16.10 5.19
N GLN A 139 11.17 -16.24 5.20
CA GLN A 139 10.39 -16.44 3.97
C GLN A 139 9.63 -15.15 3.60
N TYR A 140 9.21 -15.07 2.35
CA TYR A 140 8.16 -14.15 1.95
C TYR A 140 7.15 -14.83 1.04
N TRP A 141 5.91 -14.38 1.15
CA TRP A 141 4.76 -14.94 0.47
C TRP A 141 4.22 -13.90 -0.48
N VAL A 142 3.92 -14.28 -1.72
CA VAL A 142 3.45 -13.37 -2.78
C VAL A 142 2.18 -13.92 -3.39
N THR A 143 1.15 -13.11 -3.52
CA THR A 143 -0.06 -13.45 -4.26
C THR A 143 0.14 -13.22 -5.75
N PHE A 144 -0.33 -14.17 -6.55
CA PHE A 144 -0.29 -14.09 -8.01
C PHE A 144 -1.70 -14.28 -8.55
N MET A 145 -2.35 -13.19 -8.95
CA MET A 145 -3.74 -13.18 -9.42
C MET A 145 -3.92 -14.08 -10.64
N GLY A 146 -2.93 -14.10 -11.54
CA GLY A 146 -2.98 -14.89 -12.78
C GLY A 146 -2.60 -16.36 -12.59
N GLY A 147 -2.01 -16.75 -11.46
CA GLY A 147 -1.53 -18.12 -11.26
C GLY A 147 -0.65 -18.59 -12.44
N LYS A 148 -1.01 -19.70 -13.09
CA LYS A 148 -0.34 -20.21 -14.30
C LYS A 148 -0.97 -19.73 -15.62
N GLY A 149 -1.95 -18.82 -15.57
CA GLY A 149 -2.59 -18.20 -16.73
C GLY A 149 -3.95 -18.77 -17.13
N GLY A 150 -4.54 -19.67 -16.34
CA GLY A 150 -5.89 -20.18 -16.55
C GLY A 150 -6.99 -19.18 -16.17
N VAL A 151 -8.18 -19.35 -16.77
CA VAL A 151 -9.31 -18.41 -16.60
C VAL A 151 -9.74 -18.27 -15.15
N ARG A 152 -9.67 -19.33 -14.33
CA ARG A 152 -10.04 -19.35 -12.91
C ARG A 152 -8.86 -19.72 -12.02
N ASP A 153 -7.66 -19.42 -12.49
CA ASP A 153 -6.43 -19.69 -11.76
C ASP A 153 -6.18 -18.66 -10.65
N GLY A 154 -5.20 -19.00 -9.82
CA GLY A 154 -4.65 -18.16 -8.79
C GLY A 154 -3.59 -18.96 -8.04
N SER A 155 -2.58 -18.29 -7.51
CA SER A 155 -1.59 -18.98 -6.69
C SER A 155 -0.94 -18.08 -5.66
N VAL A 156 -0.30 -18.70 -4.69
CA VAL A 156 0.59 -18.04 -3.73
C VAL A 156 1.98 -18.64 -3.88
N GLY A 157 2.98 -17.81 -4.13
CA GLY A 157 4.38 -18.21 -4.13
C GLY A 157 5.01 -17.99 -2.76
N VAL A 158 5.74 -18.98 -2.27
CA VAL A 158 6.56 -18.89 -1.05
C VAL A 158 8.02 -18.90 -1.45
N PHE A 159 8.76 -17.90 -1.01
CA PHE A 159 10.15 -17.66 -1.41
C PHE A 159 11.07 -17.56 -0.20
N ASP A 160 12.34 -17.87 -0.41
CA ASP A 160 13.42 -17.61 0.55
C ASP A 160 13.84 -16.14 0.45
N ALA A 161 13.76 -15.38 1.56
CA ALA A 161 14.06 -13.95 1.59
C ALA A 161 15.55 -13.63 1.47
N HIS A 162 16.43 -14.60 1.68
CA HIS A 162 17.88 -14.42 1.55
C HIS A 162 18.31 -14.43 0.09
N ASN A 163 17.79 -15.37 -0.70
CA ASN A 163 18.26 -15.60 -2.08
C ASN A 163 17.17 -15.52 -3.16
N ASN A 164 15.93 -15.17 -2.80
CA ASN A 164 14.76 -15.04 -3.67
C ASN A 164 14.39 -16.34 -4.43
N GLN A 165 14.84 -17.50 -3.96
CA GLN A 165 14.45 -18.78 -4.56
C GLN A 165 13.00 -19.11 -4.20
N LEU A 166 12.21 -19.49 -5.21
CA LEU A 166 10.87 -20.04 -5.02
C LEU A 166 10.97 -21.40 -4.31
N ILE A 167 10.41 -21.47 -3.11
CA ILE A 167 10.31 -22.69 -2.29
C ILE A 167 9.07 -23.51 -2.70
N LYS A 168 7.93 -22.83 -2.87
CA LYS A 168 6.64 -23.50 -3.11
C LYS A 168 5.68 -22.61 -3.91
N THR A 169 4.91 -23.22 -4.80
CA THR A 169 3.67 -22.64 -5.32
C THR A 169 2.48 -23.37 -4.69
N ILE A 170 1.55 -22.61 -4.14
CA ILE A 170 0.30 -23.08 -3.53
C ILE A 170 -0.83 -22.67 -4.46
N SER A 171 -1.58 -23.66 -4.94
CA SER A 171 -2.71 -23.47 -5.84
C SER A 171 -3.66 -24.65 -5.70
N SER A 172 -4.93 -24.43 -5.99
CA SER A 172 -5.93 -25.49 -6.08
C SER A 172 -7.12 -24.98 -6.89
N SER A 173 -7.62 -25.82 -7.80
CA SER A 173 -8.70 -25.48 -8.71
C SER A 173 -10.06 -25.50 -8.01
N ILE A 174 -10.86 -24.47 -8.22
CA ILE A 174 -12.26 -24.41 -7.77
C ILE A 174 -13.14 -25.49 -8.39
N ASP A 175 -12.81 -25.97 -9.59
CA ASP A 175 -13.59 -27.00 -10.28
C ASP A 175 -13.35 -28.39 -9.69
N GLU A 176 -12.18 -28.62 -9.10
CA GLU A 176 -11.81 -29.88 -8.44
C GLU A 176 -12.14 -29.86 -6.93
N HIS A 177 -11.92 -28.71 -6.30
CA HIS A 177 -12.02 -28.52 -4.85
C HIS A 177 -12.81 -27.24 -4.51
N PRO A 178 -14.15 -27.26 -4.62
CA PRO A 178 -14.98 -26.06 -4.50
C PRO A 178 -14.99 -25.43 -3.09
N ASP A 179 -14.46 -26.11 -2.07
CA ASP A 179 -14.31 -25.63 -0.70
C ASP A 179 -12.86 -25.31 -0.32
N LYS A 180 -11.89 -25.58 -1.21
CA LYS A 180 -10.44 -25.44 -0.97
C LYS A 180 -9.69 -25.05 -2.24
N PHE A 181 -9.84 -23.80 -2.65
CA PHE A 181 -9.27 -23.28 -3.89
C PHE A 181 -8.60 -21.93 -3.70
N ILE A 182 -7.76 -21.53 -4.65
CA ILE A 182 -7.21 -20.17 -4.76
C ILE A 182 -7.52 -19.70 -6.18
N MET A 183 -8.22 -18.58 -6.28
CA MET A 183 -8.62 -17.96 -7.55
C MET A 183 -8.43 -16.45 -7.40
N TYR A 184 -7.71 -15.82 -8.32
CA TYR A 184 -7.46 -14.38 -8.32
C TYR A 184 -7.00 -13.77 -6.97
N PRO A 185 -6.02 -14.37 -6.27
CA PRO A 185 -5.59 -13.86 -4.98
C PRO A 185 -4.95 -12.49 -5.12
N HIS A 186 -5.41 -11.54 -4.30
CA HIS A 186 -4.90 -10.16 -4.23
C HIS A 186 -4.30 -9.94 -2.84
N GLY A 187 -5.12 -9.48 -1.89
CA GLY A 187 -4.88 -9.44 -0.45
C GLY A 187 -4.22 -10.69 0.11
N ILE A 188 -3.16 -10.52 0.90
CA ILE A 188 -2.62 -11.56 1.80
C ILE A 188 -2.50 -11.06 3.23
N SER A 189 -2.71 -11.94 4.21
CA SER A 189 -2.38 -11.65 5.60
C SER A 189 -1.96 -12.92 6.33
N ILE A 190 -1.01 -12.80 7.25
CA ILE A 190 -0.42 -13.94 7.95
C ILE A 190 -0.46 -13.75 9.47
N PHE A 191 -0.97 -14.77 10.16
CA PHE A 191 -0.93 -14.91 11.60
C PHE A 191 0.13 -15.96 12.00
N GLU A 192 1.40 -15.52 12.02
CA GLU A 192 2.55 -16.40 12.21
C GLU A 192 2.48 -17.26 13.49
N ASP A 193 1.99 -16.71 14.61
CA ASP A 193 1.86 -17.45 15.88
C ASP A 193 0.88 -18.63 15.80
N LYS A 194 0.01 -18.63 14.78
CA LYS A 194 -0.92 -19.73 14.50
C LYS A 194 -0.52 -20.55 13.27
N ASN A 195 0.53 -20.16 12.54
CA ASN A 195 0.92 -20.74 11.27
C ASN A 195 -0.21 -20.71 10.23
N LEU A 196 -0.91 -19.59 10.14
CA LEU A 196 -2.03 -19.41 9.23
C LEU A 196 -1.79 -18.23 8.30
N ALA A 197 -2.04 -18.43 7.02
CA ALA A 197 -2.12 -17.38 6.01
C ALA A 197 -3.54 -17.32 5.45
N MET A 198 -4.02 -16.15 5.09
CA MET A 198 -5.29 -15.98 4.38
C MET A 198 -5.08 -15.10 3.15
N VAL A 199 -5.69 -15.47 2.03
CA VAL A 199 -5.68 -14.67 0.80
C VAL A 199 -7.09 -14.38 0.32
N THR A 200 -7.31 -13.23 -0.30
CA THR A 200 -8.60 -12.85 -0.89
C THR A 200 -8.79 -13.47 -2.29
N SER A 201 -9.91 -13.14 -2.95
CA SER A 201 -10.19 -13.48 -4.34
C SER A 201 -10.92 -12.30 -4.97
N THR A 202 -10.22 -11.49 -5.75
CA THR A 202 -10.72 -10.17 -6.20
C THR A 202 -11.35 -10.26 -7.60
N ILE A 203 -10.55 -10.21 -8.64
CA ILE A 203 -10.98 -10.14 -10.04
C ILE A 203 -9.91 -10.79 -10.92
N HIS A 204 -10.26 -11.40 -12.04
CA HIS A 204 -9.25 -11.90 -12.97
C HIS A 204 -8.36 -10.74 -13.49
N PRO A 205 -7.05 -10.94 -13.72
CA PRO A 205 -6.13 -9.87 -14.13
C PRO A 205 -6.51 -9.09 -15.40
N ASP A 206 -7.25 -9.70 -16.33
CA ASP A 206 -7.75 -9.02 -17.53
C ASP A 206 -8.98 -8.13 -17.27
N LEU A 207 -9.43 -8.05 -16.01
CA LEU A 207 -10.58 -7.29 -15.52
C LEU A 207 -11.94 -7.68 -16.13
N THR A 208 -12.02 -8.78 -16.88
CA THR A 208 -13.22 -9.14 -17.66
C THR A 208 -13.62 -10.61 -17.54
N SER A 209 -12.68 -11.52 -17.28
CA SER A 209 -12.94 -12.97 -17.26
C SER A 209 -13.66 -13.49 -16.01
N GLY A 210 -13.64 -12.74 -14.89
CA GLY A 210 -14.40 -13.14 -13.71
C GLY A 210 -14.08 -12.30 -12.47
N ILE A 211 -14.97 -12.36 -11.49
CA ILE A 211 -14.85 -11.69 -10.18
C ILE A 211 -14.99 -12.75 -9.09
N GLY A 212 -14.18 -12.62 -8.04
CA GLY A 212 -14.18 -13.47 -6.85
C GLY A 212 -15.09 -12.94 -5.74
N ASN A 213 -15.31 -13.78 -4.73
CA ASN A 213 -16.12 -13.46 -3.56
C ASN A 213 -15.70 -14.23 -2.30
N THR A 214 -14.42 -14.60 -2.21
CA THR A 214 -13.93 -15.50 -1.17
C THR A 214 -12.65 -15.04 -0.49
N CYS A 215 -12.35 -15.65 0.66
CA CYS A 215 -11.04 -15.65 1.30
C CYS A 215 -10.60 -17.09 1.57
N THR A 216 -9.36 -17.46 1.25
CA THR A 216 -8.83 -18.82 1.41
C THR A 216 -7.79 -18.88 2.52
N LEU A 217 -8.02 -19.75 3.50
CA LEU A 217 -7.11 -20.00 4.63
C LEU A 217 -6.16 -21.15 4.30
N ILE A 218 -4.88 -20.93 4.57
CA ILE A 218 -3.76 -21.81 4.26
C ILE A 218 -2.98 -22.10 5.54
N ASP A 219 -2.60 -23.37 5.73
CA ASP A 219 -1.66 -23.77 6.77
C ASP A 219 -0.23 -23.51 6.31
N MET A 220 0.52 -22.69 7.05
CA MET A 220 1.87 -22.28 6.66
C MET A 220 2.91 -23.38 6.79
N ASN A 221 2.68 -24.39 7.63
CA ASN A 221 3.65 -25.47 7.86
C ASN A 221 3.57 -26.53 6.77
N THR A 222 2.34 -26.80 6.31
CA THR A 222 2.07 -27.86 5.34
C THR A 222 1.84 -27.35 3.92
N TYR A 223 1.63 -26.03 3.77
CA TYR A 223 1.24 -25.38 2.51
C TYR A 223 -0.09 -25.89 1.94
N ASN A 224 -0.94 -26.49 2.78
CA ASN A 224 -2.24 -27.00 2.39
C ASN A 224 -3.33 -25.96 2.63
N ILE A 225 -4.30 -25.92 1.73
CA ILE A 225 -5.51 -25.12 1.93
C ILE A 225 -6.38 -25.80 3.00
N ILE A 226 -6.72 -25.04 4.03
CA ILE A 226 -7.61 -25.49 5.11
C ILE A 226 -9.07 -25.35 4.66
N LYS A 227 -9.44 -24.14 4.22
CA LYS A 227 -10.82 -23.78 3.89
C LYS A 227 -10.89 -22.52 3.05
N THR A 228 -11.84 -22.46 2.13
CA THR A 228 -12.24 -21.25 1.43
C THR A 228 -13.57 -20.74 1.97
N TYR A 229 -13.58 -19.50 2.43
CA TYR A 229 -14.71 -18.79 3.03
C TYR A 229 -15.39 -17.89 2.02
N ARG A 230 -16.71 -17.77 2.11
CA ARG A 230 -17.47 -16.78 1.34
C ARG A 230 -17.44 -15.43 2.04
N VAL A 231 -17.28 -14.37 1.26
CA VAL A 231 -17.31 -12.96 1.70
C VAL A 231 -18.36 -12.21 0.87
N ALA A 232 -19.59 -12.72 0.92
CA ALA A 232 -20.74 -12.20 0.20
C ALA A 232 -22.03 -12.76 0.81
N ASP A 233 -23.18 -12.13 0.53
CA ASP A 233 -24.48 -12.57 1.05
C ASP A 233 -24.90 -13.93 0.45
N SER A 234 -24.55 -14.19 -0.81
CA SER A 234 -24.81 -15.46 -1.50
C SER A 234 -23.66 -15.89 -2.42
N ALA A 235 -23.69 -17.14 -2.90
CA ALA A 235 -22.63 -17.69 -3.75
C ALA A 235 -22.54 -16.98 -5.12
N THR A 236 -23.64 -16.41 -5.59
CA THR A 236 -23.73 -15.71 -6.88
C THR A 236 -23.38 -14.23 -6.78
N ASP A 237 -23.26 -13.70 -5.58
CA ASP A 237 -22.91 -12.29 -5.36
C ASP A 237 -21.41 -12.10 -5.55
N LEU A 238 -21.05 -11.23 -6.50
CA LEU A 238 -19.67 -10.91 -6.85
C LEU A 238 -19.24 -9.69 -6.01
N SER A 239 -18.63 -9.94 -4.85
CA SER A 239 -18.23 -8.88 -3.92
C SER A 239 -16.82 -8.34 -4.15
N SER A 240 -15.94 -9.11 -4.81
CA SER A 240 -14.55 -8.74 -5.07
C SER A 240 -13.77 -8.32 -3.80
N PRO A 241 -13.57 -9.21 -2.82
CA PRO A 241 -12.70 -8.94 -1.67
C PRO A 241 -11.31 -8.52 -2.13
N VAL A 242 -10.79 -7.38 -1.64
CA VAL A 242 -9.47 -6.84 -2.05
C VAL A 242 -8.44 -7.26 -1.03
N GLU A 243 -8.54 -6.71 0.18
CA GLU A 243 -7.67 -6.96 1.31
C GLU A 243 -8.29 -7.86 2.36
N VAL A 244 -7.42 -8.61 3.02
CA VAL A 244 -7.72 -9.35 4.24
C VAL A 244 -6.72 -8.95 5.31
N LEU A 245 -7.19 -8.74 6.54
CA LEU A 245 -6.35 -8.41 7.69
C LEU A 245 -6.65 -9.38 8.83
N LEU A 246 -5.68 -10.25 9.13
CA LEU A 246 -5.70 -11.11 10.31
C LEU A 246 -5.17 -10.31 11.51
N LEU A 247 -6.08 -9.85 12.37
CA LEU A 247 -5.73 -9.18 13.61
C LEU A 247 -4.97 -10.12 14.54
N ARG A 248 -3.85 -9.62 15.05
CA ARG A 248 -2.83 -10.36 15.79
C ARG A 248 -2.24 -9.51 16.92
N ASN A 249 -1.33 -10.09 17.71
CA ASN A 249 -0.71 -9.43 18.87
C ASN A 249 -1.73 -8.99 19.92
N GLU A 250 -1.80 -7.69 20.23
CA GLU A 250 -2.68 -7.10 21.24
C GLU A 250 -4.16 -7.04 20.82
N TYR A 251 -4.48 -7.26 19.54
CA TYR A 251 -5.84 -7.11 19.02
C TYR A 251 -6.71 -8.34 19.24
N PRO A 252 -8.04 -8.15 19.39
CA PRO A 252 -8.99 -9.25 19.33
C PRO A 252 -8.83 -10.06 18.04
N ARG A 253 -8.83 -11.40 18.15
CA ARG A 253 -8.51 -12.31 17.03
C ARG A 253 -9.66 -12.42 16.04
N TYR A 254 -9.74 -11.44 15.14
CA TYR A 254 -10.65 -11.43 14.00
C TYR A 254 -9.89 -11.39 12.68
N ALA A 255 -10.50 -11.93 11.63
CA ALA A 255 -10.15 -11.59 10.25
C ALA A 255 -11.12 -10.50 9.78
N LEU A 256 -10.59 -9.46 9.14
CA LEU A 256 -11.36 -8.45 8.42
C LEU A 256 -11.13 -8.62 6.93
N ALA A 257 -12.16 -8.43 6.12
CA ALA A 257 -12.06 -8.39 4.66
C ALA A 257 -12.88 -7.20 4.12
N ASN A 258 -12.30 -6.38 3.25
CA ASN A 258 -13.03 -5.33 2.55
C ASN A 258 -13.44 -5.84 1.16
N THR A 259 -14.44 -5.21 0.56
CA THR A 259 -14.93 -5.59 -0.77
C THR A 259 -15.01 -4.37 -1.68
N MET A 260 -14.39 -4.47 -2.85
CA MET A 260 -14.43 -3.41 -3.87
C MET A 260 -15.87 -3.17 -4.33
N ILE A 261 -16.67 -4.22 -4.54
CA ILE A 261 -18.07 -4.07 -4.93
C ILE A 261 -18.92 -3.92 -3.68
N GLY A 262 -19.59 -2.77 -3.56
CA GLY A 262 -20.46 -2.43 -2.43
C GLY A 262 -19.79 -1.65 -1.29
N GLY A 263 -18.46 -1.72 -1.17
CA GLY A 263 -17.72 -1.01 -0.13
C GLY A 263 -17.93 -1.57 1.27
N ASP A 264 -18.24 -2.85 1.36
CA ASP A 264 -18.54 -3.51 2.62
C ASP A 264 -17.25 -3.89 3.38
N ILE A 265 -17.37 -4.00 4.70
CA ILE A 265 -16.36 -4.65 5.55
C ILE A 265 -17.02 -5.86 6.20
N TRP A 266 -16.30 -6.98 6.13
CA TRP A 266 -16.70 -8.28 6.65
C TRP A 266 -15.76 -8.70 7.75
N MET A 267 -16.26 -9.46 8.71
CA MET A 267 -15.49 -9.91 9.87
C MET A 267 -15.80 -11.37 10.22
N ALA A 268 -14.76 -12.11 10.59
CA ALA A 268 -14.86 -13.48 11.09
C ALA A 268 -14.04 -13.64 12.37
N ALA A 269 -14.61 -14.29 13.39
CA ALA A 269 -13.91 -14.56 14.65
C ALA A 269 -12.99 -15.77 14.52
N PHE A 270 -11.80 -15.71 15.10
CA PHE A 270 -10.91 -16.86 15.17
C PHE A 270 -11.38 -17.86 16.25
N ASN A 271 -11.39 -19.14 15.90
CA ASN A 271 -11.63 -20.25 16.81
C ASN A 271 -10.31 -21.01 17.06
N ASP A 272 -9.80 -20.93 18.29
CA ASP A 272 -8.55 -21.55 18.68
C ASP A 272 -8.56 -23.09 18.62
N GLU A 273 -9.70 -23.74 18.96
CA GLU A 273 -9.83 -25.19 18.95
C GLU A 273 -9.82 -25.75 17.52
N ALA A 274 -10.60 -25.14 16.63
CA ALA A 274 -10.68 -25.54 15.23
C ALA A 274 -9.50 -25.05 14.38
N ARG A 275 -8.69 -24.11 14.89
CA ARG A 275 -7.65 -23.38 14.15
C ARG A 275 -8.19 -22.79 12.84
N GLN A 276 -9.40 -22.24 12.90
CA GLN A 276 -10.16 -21.72 11.77
C GLN A 276 -10.88 -20.45 12.17
N TYR A 277 -11.33 -19.69 11.16
CA TYR A 277 -12.23 -18.57 11.35
C TYR A 277 -13.69 -19.03 11.22
N SER A 278 -14.60 -18.30 11.85
CA SER A 278 -16.04 -18.42 11.60
C SER A 278 -16.38 -18.01 10.17
N GLU A 279 -17.63 -18.20 9.75
CA GLU A 279 -18.11 -17.56 8.52
C GLU A 279 -18.00 -16.02 8.64
N PHE A 280 -17.65 -15.37 7.54
CA PHE A 280 -17.58 -13.92 7.47
C PHE A 280 -18.98 -13.32 7.56
N LYS A 281 -19.12 -12.33 8.43
CA LYS A 281 -20.35 -11.54 8.58
C LYS A 281 -20.06 -10.11 8.20
N ARG A 282 -20.92 -9.50 7.39
CA ARG A 282 -20.82 -8.09 7.08
C ARG A 282 -21.04 -7.26 8.34
N VAL A 283 -20.08 -6.39 8.65
CA VAL A 283 -20.11 -5.49 9.82
C VAL A 283 -20.21 -4.03 9.43
N LEU A 284 -19.87 -3.70 8.18
CA LEU A 284 -20.18 -2.40 7.58
C LEU A 284 -20.80 -2.64 6.21
N LYS A 285 -21.93 -1.96 5.95
CA LYS A 285 -22.58 -1.94 4.63
C LYS A 285 -22.26 -0.62 3.93
N GLY A 286 -21.34 -0.64 2.97
CA GLY A 286 -20.77 0.55 2.35
C GLY A 286 -21.81 1.40 1.64
N ALA A 287 -22.67 0.75 0.86
CA ALA A 287 -23.76 1.40 0.13
C ALA A 287 -24.66 2.28 1.01
N ASN A 288 -24.92 1.89 2.27
CA ASN A 288 -25.74 2.67 3.20
C ASN A 288 -25.10 4.00 3.63
N GLN A 289 -23.79 4.14 3.45
CA GLN A 289 -23.00 5.32 3.83
C GLN A 289 -22.49 6.09 2.59
N GLY A 290 -23.00 5.78 1.40
CA GLY A 290 -22.50 6.34 0.15
C GLY A 290 -21.01 6.01 -0.06
N LEU A 291 -20.57 4.85 0.42
CA LEU A 291 -19.26 4.29 0.16
C LEU A 291 -19.37 3.36 -1.06
N GLY A 292 -18.37 3.43 -1.91
CA GLY A 292 -18.11 2.48 -2.97
C GLY A 292 -16.83 1.74 -2.64
N TRP A 293 -15.92 1.66 -3.60
CA TRP A 293 -14.83 0.70 -3.62
C TRP A 293 -13.90 0.81 -2.42
N ALA A 294 -14.05 -0.12 -1.46
CA ALA A 294 -13.13 -0.28 -0.36
C ALA A 294 -11.89 -1.03 -0.86
N LEU A 295 -10.71 -0.48 -0.65
CA LEU A 295 -9.50 -0.98 -1.29
C LEU A 295 -8.45 -1.44 -0.29
N GLU A 296 -8.11 -0.65 0.73
CA GLU A 296 -6.99 -0.99 1.62
C GLU A 296 -7.29 -1.02 3.11
N PHE A 297 -6.48 -1.78 3.85
CA PHE A 297 -6.43 -1.77 5.32
C PHE A 297 -5.03 -1.40 5.84
N TYR A 298 -4.98 -0.41 6.73
CA TYR A 298 -3.77 -0.06 7.46
C TYR A 298 -4.08 0.19 8.93
N ILE A 299 -3.21 -0.29 9.82
CA ILE A 299 -3.18 0.15 11.21
C ILE A 299 -1.98 1.06 11.38
N ALA A 300 -2.23 2.27 11.88
CA ALA A 300 -1.19 3.25 12.16
C ALA A 300 -0.68 3.14 13.61
N ASP A 301 0.34 3.93 13.96
CA ASP A 301 0.93 3.94 15.30
C ASP A 301 -0.05 4.33 16.42
N ASP A 302 -1.11 5.07 16.08
CA ASP A 302 -2.20 5.40 17.00
C ASP A 302 -3.17 4.22 17.26
N LYS A 303 -2.86 3.05 16.70
CA LYS A 303 -3.56 1.77 16.88
C LYS A 303 -4.98 1.74 16.28
N LEU A 304 -5.33 2.73 15.46
CA LEU A 304 -6.60 2.77 14.74
C LEU A 304 -6.47 2.09 13.38
N LEU A 305 -7.59 1.54 12.90
CA LEU A 305 -7.71 0.97 11.57
C LEU A 305 -8.17 2.05 10.58
N TYR A 306 -7.41 2.22 9.51
CA TYR A 306 -7.67 3.10 8.39
C TYR A 306 -8.07 2.26 7.18
N VAL A 307 -9.20 2.63 6.56
CA VAL A 307 -9.75 1.92 5.40
C VAL A 307 -9.93 2.90 4.26
N SER A 308 -9.29 2.65 3.13
CA SER A 308 -9.41 3.53 1.96
C SER A 308 -10.62 3.17 1.11
N PHE A 309 -11.28 4.21 0.60
CA PHE A 309 -12.41 4.09 -0.31
C PHE A 309 -12.15 4.90 -1.57
N GLY A 310 -11.79 4.23 -2.67
CA GLY A 310 -11.49 4.86 -3.96
C GLY A 310 -12.68 5.60 -4.56
N GLN A 311 -13.90 5.14 -4.25
CA GLN A 311 -15.13 5.87 -4.52
C GLN A 311 -15.90 6.08 -3.21
N PRO A 312 -16.20 7.33 -2.81
CA PRO A 312 -16.01 8.59 -3.52
C PRO A 312 -14.62 9.24 -3.36
N GLY A 313 -13.65 8.60 -2.71
CA GLY A 313 -12.40 9.25 -2.27
C GLY A 313 -12.50 9.69 -0.81
N LYS A 314 -12.29 8.76 0.12
CA LYS A 314 -12.21 9.05 1.57
C LYS A 314 -11.52 7.92 2.30
N ILE A 315 -11.03 8.22 3.50
CA ILE A 315 -10.55 7.20 4.44
C ILE A 315 -11.48 7.15 5.64
N LEU A 316 -11.93 5.96 6.02
CA LEU A 316 -12.65 5.77 7.28
C LEU A 316 -11.71 5.23 8.34
N VAL A 317 -11.84 5.76 9.56
CA VAL A 317 -10.98 5.40 10.69
C VAL A 317 -11.82 4.76 11.78
N PHE A 318 -11.41 3.57 12.23
CA PHE A 318 -12.12 2.76 13.21
C PHE A 318 -11.25 2.47 14.42
N ASP A 319 -11.87 2.40 15.59
CA ASP A 319 -11.21 1.99 16.83
C ASP A 319 -11.44 0.50 17.10
N LEU A 320 -10.35 -0.27 17.05
CA LEU A 320 -10.35 -1.73 17.19
C LEU A 320 -10.63 -2.20 18.63
N ASN A 321 -10.60 -1.30 19.62
CA ASN A 321 -10.95 -1.65 21.00
C ASN A 321 -12.45 -1.93 21.20
N TYR A 322 -13.30 -1.52 20.25
CA TYR A 322 -14.75 -1.74 20.31
C TYR A 322 -15.21 -3.03 19.63
N LEU A 323 -14.30 -3.84 19.08
CA LEU A 323 -14.67 -5.10 18.45
C LEU A 323 -15.45 -6.02 19.41
N PRO A 324 -16.51 -6.70 18.93
CA PRO A 324 -16.88 -6.90 17.54
C PRO A 324 -17.66 -5.76 16.87
N GLU A 325 -17.94 -4.66 17.56
CA GLU A 325 -18.58 -3.49 16.92
C GLU A 325 -17.51 -2.66 16.19
N LEU A 326 -17.66 -2.53 14.87
CA LEU A 326 -16.74 -1.73 14.07
C LEU A 326 -17.09 -0.23 14.19
N ARG A 327 -16.60 0.40 15.26
CA ARG A 327 -16.92 1.79 15.58
C ARG A 327 -16.05 2.78 14.80
N GLN A 328 -16.67 3.51 13.89
CA GLN A 328 -16.02 4.62 13.19
C GLN A 328 -15.78 5.78 14.16
N VAL A 329 -14.56 6.31 14.17
CA VAL A 329 -14.17 7.46 15.01
C VAL A 329 -13.84 8.70 14.19
N ARG A 330 -13.39 8.55 12.94
CA ARG A 330 -13.09 9.67 12.04
C ARG A 330 -13.34 9.32 10.57
N THR A 331 -13.40 10.36 9.75
CA THR A 331 -13.34 10.28 8.29
C THR A 331 -12.33 11.31 7.80
N LEU A 332 -11.38 10.90 6.96
CA LEU A 332 -10.41 11.79 6.34
C LEU A 332 -10.76 12.00 4.86
N PRO A 333 -10.58 13.23 4.34
CA PRO A 333 -10.77 13.49 2.92
C PRO A 333 -9.65 12.86 2.08
N ALA A 334 -9.99 12.48 0.86
CA ALA A 334 -9.04 12.10 -0.19
C ALA A 334 -9.68 12.38 -1.56
N ASP A 335 -8.90 12.37 -2.63
CA ASP A 335 -9.47 12.44 -3.97
C ASP A 335 -9.99 11.06 -4.43
N LYS A 336 -10.73 11.03 -5.54
CA LYS A 336 -11.19 9.77 -6.13
C LYS A 336 -10.01 8.89 -6.53
N GLY A 337 -10.13 7.60 -6.28
CA GLY A 337 -9.06 6.63 -6.42
C GLY A 337 -8.19 6.48 -5.18
N ALA A 338 -8.57 7.07 -4.03
CA ALA A 338 -7.91 6.84 -2.74
C ALA A 338 -7.69 5.35 -2.49
N HIS A 339 -6.42 4.93 -2.50
CA HIS A 339 -6.05 3.53 -2.52
C HIS A 339 -4.96 3.26 -1.47
N HIS A 340 -3.67 3.37 -1.78
CA HIS A 340 -2.59 3.11 -0.82
C HIS A 340 -2.32 4.31 0.10
N MET A 341 -1.79 4.02 1.31
CA MET A 341 -1.53 5.02 2.35
C MET A 341 -0.16 4.85 2.99
N ALA A 342 0.48 5.98 3.33
CA ALA A 342 1.72 5.99 4.08
C ALA A 342 1.67 7.03 5.21
N PHE A 343 1.98 6.62 6.44
CA PHE A 343 1.92 7.46 7.64
C PHE A 343 3.30 7.99 8.01
N PHE A 344 3.38 9.27 8.34
CA PHE A 344 4.64 9.91 8.74
C PHE A 344 4.40 11.15 9.60
N LYS A 345 5.50 11.82 9.99
CA LYS A 345 5.45 13.11 10.67
C LYS A 345 6.08 14.20 9.81
N THR A 346 5.42 15.35 9.71
CA THR A 346 6.00 16.55 9.09
C THR A 346 7.17 17.08 9.91
N ARG A 347 7.94 18.04 9.38
CA ARG A 347 9.04 18.72 10.08
C ARG A 347 8.62 19.37 11.39
N SER A 348 7.42 19.93 11.46
CA SER A 348 6.85 20.47 12.71
C SER A 348 6.35 19.40 13.69
N GLY A 349 6.33 18.13 13.26
CA GLY A 349 5.95 16.97 14.07
C GLY A 349 4.48 16.59 13.97
N ARG A 350 3.71 17.14 13.01
CA ARG A 350 2.31 16.75 12.80
C ARG A 350 2.25 15.34 12.26
N SER A 351 1.42 14.49 12.85
CA SER A 351 1.13 13.17 12.30
C SER A 351 0.20 13.30 11.10
N VAL A 352 0.63 12.75 9.96
CA VAL A 352 -0.05 12.87 8.68
C VAL A 352 -0.12 11.52 7.98
N VAL A 353 -1.05 11.42 7.04
CA VAL A 353 -1.14 10.32 6.07
C VAL A 353 -1.02 10.89 4.66
N ALA A 354 -0.10 10.33 3.87
CA ALA A 354 -0.08 10.49 2.43
C ALA A 354 -1.02 9.44 1.81
N VAL A 355 -1.96 9.89 0.98
CA VAL A 355 -2.95 9.04 0.31
C VAL A 355 -2.72 9.11 -1.18
N GLN A 356 -2.38 7.97 -1.78
CA GLN A 356 -2.25 7.83 -3.23
C GLN A 356 -3.66 7.72 -3.84
N ASN A 357 -3.95 8.54 -4.85
CA ASN A 357 -5.29 8.65 -5.45
C ASN A 357 -5.29 8.25 -6.93
N ASN A 358 -5.26 6.95 -7.19
CA ASN A 358 -5.41 6.34 -8.52
C ASN A 358 -5.72 4.84 -8.41
N LEU A 359 -6.57 4.33 -9.31
CA LEU A 359 -6.92 2.93 -9.34
C LEU A 359 -6.96 2.36 -10.76
N LEU A 360 -5.93 1.60 -11.12
CA LEU A 360 -5.85 0.80 -12.36
C LEU A 360 -6.11 1.60 -13.64
N ASN A 361 -5.94 2.92 -13.60
CA ASN A 361 -6.34 3.83 -14.67
C ASN A 361 -7.83 3.70 -15.10
N LEU A 362 -8.73 3.37 -14.17
CA LEU A 362 -10.18 3.26 -14.42
C LEU A 362 -10.87 4.62 -14.56
N PRO A 363 -11.71 4.84 -15.57
CA PRO A 363 -12.37 6.13 -15.78
C PRO A 363 -13.05 6.66 -14.51
N ASN A 364 -12.79 7.92 -14.15
CA ASN A 364 -13.31 8.61 -12.97
C ASN A 364 -12.77 8.16 -11.60
N LEU A 365 -11.84 7.20 -11.53
CA LEU A 365 -11.18 6.74 -10.29
C LEU A 365 -9.66 6.95 -10.29
N ASN A 366 -9.17 7.86 -11.13
CA ASN A 366 -7.77 8.24 -11.16
C ASN A 366 -7.67 9.74 -10.98
N ALA A 367 -7.52 10.25 -9.76
CA ALA A 367 -7.19 11.66 -9.61
C ALA A 367 -5.76 11.94 -10.13
N GLY A 368 -4.85 10.97 -10.00
CA GLY A 368 -3.45 11.15 -10.36
C GLY A 368 -2.72 12.04 -9.36
N THR A 369 -3.21 12.06 -8.11
CA THR A 369 -2.73 12.93 -7.04
C THR A 369 -2.21 12.10 -5.86
N ILE A 370 -1.41 12.74 -5.01
CA ILE A 370 -1.10 12.28 -3.66
C ILE A 370 -1.54 13.39 -2.69
N ASP A 371 -2.48 13.10 -1.82
CA ASP A 371 -2.92 14.04 -0.78
C ASP A 371 -2.14 13.81 0.51
N VAL A 372 -1.79 14.88 1.23
CA VAL A 372 -1.22 14.80 2.58
C VAL A 372 -2.21 15.39 3.56
N VAL A 373 -2.67 14.56 4.50
CA VAL A 373 -3.78 14.89 5.41
C VAL A 373 -3.34 14.73 6.87
N ASP A 374 -3.63 15.72 7.70
CA ASP A 374 -3.45 15.61 9.15
C ASP A 374 -4.42 14.58 9.73
N ILE A 375 -3.90 13.54 10.38
CA ILE A 375 -4.73 12.41 10.84
C ILE A 375 -5.66 12.80 11.99
N ASN A 376 -5.35 13.87 12.73
CA ASN A 376 -6.12 14.29 13.89
C ASN A 376 -7.22 15.28 13.52
N THR A 377 -6.92 16.23 12.63
CA THR A 377 -7.87 17.28 12.24
C THR A 377 -8.62 16.97 10.95
N GLY A 378 -8.11 16.07 10.10
CA GLY A 378 -8.63 15.85 8.75
C GLY A 378 -8.32 16.98 7.77
N GLU A 379 -7.47 17.93 8.15
CA GLU A 379 -7.04 19.02 7.28
C GLU A 379 -6.13 18.49 6.16
N LYS A 380 -6.49 18.76 4.91
CA LYS A 380 -5.62 18.50 3.76
C LYS A 380 -4.54 19.58 3.70
N LEU A 381 -3.30 19.19 4.01
CA LEU A 381 -2.15 20.09 4.13
C LEU A 381 -1.48 20.38 2.79
N GLY A 382 -1.63 19.47 1.83
CA GLY A 382 -1.12 19.64 0.48
C GLY A 382 -1.58 18.53 -0.45
N THR A 383 -1.46 18.80 -1.74
CA THR A 383 -1.72 17.83 -2.81
C THR A 383 -0.59 17.90 -3.83
N VAL A 384 -0.03 16.74 -4.19
CA VAL A 384 0.89 16.60 -5.31
C VAL A 384 0.10 16.12 -6.53
N ASP A 385 -0.05 16.98 -7.54
CA ASP A 385 -0.71 16.63 -8.80
C ASP A 385 0.30 16.02 -9.79
N MET A 386 0.54 14.71 -9.67
CA MET A 386 1.50 14.01 -10.52
C MET A 386 1.07 13.94 -11.97
N ARG A 387 -0.24 13.83 -12.23
CA ARG A 387 -0.78 13.79 -13.58
C ARG A 387 -0.41 15.05 -14.35
N ASN A 388 -0.80 16.21 -13.82
CA ASN A 388 -0.64 17.45 -14.57
C ASN A 388 0.81 17.95 -14.55
N LYS A 389 1.55 17.69 -13.45
CA LYS A 389 2.94 18.15 -13.31
C LYS A 389 3.95 17.27 -14.04
N TYR A 390 3.73 15.95 -14.07
CA TYR A 390 4.73 14.99 -14.55
C TYR A 390 4.23 14.03 -15.64
N GLN A 391 2.94 14.04 -15.98
CA GLN A 391 2.30 13.05 -16.86
C GLN A 391 2.41 11.61 -16.33
N LEU A 392 2.38 11.47 -15.00
CA LEU A 392 2.46 10.19 -14.31
C LEU A 392 1.20 9.96 -13.48
N LEU A 393 0.82 8.69 -13.30
CA LEU A 393 -0.14 8.28 -12.28
C LEU A 393 0.62 7.56 -11.16
N PRO A 394 0.42 7.93 -9.89
CA PRO A 394 0.96 7.15 -8.78
C PRO A 394 0.19 5.83 -8.65
N GLU A 395 0.90 4.71 -8.58
CA GLU A 395 0.30 3.38 -8.44
C GLU A 395 0.35 2.91 -6.98
N SER A 396 1.45 3.12 -6.25
CA SER A 396 1.53 2.93 -4.79
C SER A 396 2.58 3.84 -4.13
N ILE A 397 2.71 3.73 -2.80
CA ILE A 397 3.55 4.57 -1.96
C ILE A 397 4.16 3.76 -0.81
N GLU A 398 5.46 3.94 -0.55
CA GLU A 398 6.14 3.40 0.64
C GLU A 398 7.22 4.38 1.13
N GLY A 399 7.45 4.42 2.45
CA GLY A 399 8.48 5.27 3.05
C GLY A 399 9.89 4.83 2.68
N THR A 400 10.80 5.75 2.41
CA THR A 400 12.18 5.38 2.01
C THR A 400 13.04 4.77 3.12
N LEU A 401 12.60 4.89 4.37
CA LEU A 401 13.29 4.37 5.56
C LEU A 401 12.68 3.07 6.10
N GLY A 402 11.80 2.42 5.34
CA GLY A 402 11.07 1.25 5.83
C GLY A 402 9.59 1.54 6.02
N LYS A 403 8.94 0.72 6.85
CA LYS A 403 7.47 0.66 6.89
C LYS A 403 6.85 1.96 7.38
N ALA A 404 6.08 2.61 6.51
CA ALA A 404 5.30 3.80 6.86
C ALA A 404 3.98 3.47 7.59
N HIS A 405 3.88 2.33 8.28
CA HIS A 405 2.67 1.84 8.94
C HIS A 405 3.01 0.84 10.06
N TYR A 406 2.14 0.72 11.07
CA TYR A 406 2.33 -0.24 12.17
C TYR A 406 2.00 -1.67 11.73
N MET A 407 0.89 -1.84 11.02
CA MET A 407 0.47 -3.12 10.46
C MET A 407 -0.28 -2.90 9.16
N HIS A 408 0.12 -3.63 8.13
CA HIS A 408 -0.52 -3.75 6.82
C HIS A 408 -0.22 -5.17 6.37
N HIS A 409 -1.23 -5.85 5.81
CA HIS A 409 -1.27 -7.30 5.62
C HIS A 409 -1.01 -8.08 6.93
#